data_AF-A0A177HW59-F1
#
_entry.id   AF-A0A177HW59-F1
#
_cell.length_a   1.000
_cell.length_b   1.000
_cell.length_c   1.000
_cell.angle_alpha   90.00
_cell.angle_beta   90.00
_cell.angle_gamma   90.00
#
_symmetry.space_group_name_H-M   'P 1'
#
loop_
_entity.id
_entity.type
_entity.pdbx_description
1 polymer ?
#
loop_
_entity_poly.entity_id
_entity_poly.type
_entity_poly.pdbx_seq_one_letter_code
_entity_poly.pdbx_strand_id
1 'polypeptide(L)'
;MSTGTSTGFCRITIAAPDSRVDVALPEDLPIQDLFPEIIRLSGLVQSDTSPAGYHLVSRDGQVLDASRSLLEHRVRDGEVLLLRTFADSLPPAVHDDVVDAIAAAVKQDVRSWNDNLMRVAGLVAGSLLLIMLGFVFWFADPIRHDMHGLQGILAGVTALALTALAGVRARVYEDRGSAVALGVSALPHALIAGSGVIPQDAGEGPGRLQFLVGCVAVLIFSVVLIMLLPQGDAPFVAGALAAGIGTLAVFCGVLTEAKPREIAAGTAVVALAVVGFLPGWSARFAKLPIGFRNPEDLARARRDGQEGDLEAVDVQRIVAQTSRGHELLLGLVGGCAVVVIGAGGAVLGFSDSGWAQLLALCTGLAAMLRARLFRYTAQVTCLFVAGVVTLGLLVLGLAISPPDQILMDLAQGNSGPVDVRTLWLGASVGAGVLLLIAIALIVPRKGLSPFWGRMLDLADSLVLLSLVPVCLAVLDVYSKVRGGV
;
A
#
# COMPACT_ATOMS: atom_id res chain seq x y z
N MET A 1 -45.52 17.77 55.30
CA MET A 1 -44.52 18.66 54.69
C MET A 1 -43.91 17.90 53.53
N SER A 2 -44.26 18.29 52.30
CA SER A 2 -43.78 17.67 51.07
C SER A 2 -42.71 18.58 50.50
N THR A 3 -41.43 18.25 50.69
CA THR A 3 -40.31 18.96 50.07
C THR A 3 -40.13 18.39 48.66
N GLY A 4 -40.51 19.17 47.65
CA GLY A 4 -40.17 18.87 46.26
C GLY A 4 -38.68 19.12 46.05
N THR A 5 -37.91 18.05 45.92
CA THR A 5 -36.51 18.10 45.49
C THR A 5 -36.50 18.28 43.98
N SER A 6 -35.89 19.36 43.48
CA SER A 6 -35.59 19.50 42.06
C SER A 6 -34.58 18.43 41.67
N THR A 7 -35.00 17.40 40.94
CA THR A 7 -34.07 16.42 40.35
C THR A 7 -33.26 17.15 39.27
N GLY A 8 -32.00 17.46 39.56
CA GLY A 8 -31.06 17.91 38.54
C GLY A 8 -30.74 16.74 37.60
N PHE A 9 -30.69 17.00 36.30
CA PHE A 9 -30.28 16.01 35.31
C PHE A 9 -28.90 16.37 34.79
N CYS A 10 -28.03 15.36 34.72
CA CYS A 10 -26.72 15.46 34.10
C CYS A 10 -26.76 14.79 32.72
N ARG A 11 -26.45 15.55 31.67
CA ARG A 11 -26.31 15.07 30.29
C ARG A 11 -24.91 14.52 30.09
N ILE A 12 -24.79 13.21 29.96
CA ILE A 12 -23.51 12.55 29.74
C ILE A 12 -23.55 11.73 28.47
N THR A 13 -22.37 11.49 27.88
CA THR A 13 -22.25 10.48 26.83
C THR A 13 -21.73 9.19 27.43
N ILE A 14 -22.43 8.08 27.18
CA ILE A 14 -21.96 6.74 27.54
C ILE A 14 -21.40 6.08 26.28
N ALA A 15 -20.11 5.75 26.34
CA ALA A 15 -19.41 4.99 25.31
C ALA A 15 -19.34 3.52 25.73
N ALA A 16 -20.20 2.69 25.14
CA ALA A 16 -20.16 1.23 25.24
C ALA A 16 -19.25 0.65 24.14
N PRO A 17 -18.89 -0.66 24.20
CA PRO A 17 -17.97 -1.26 23.23
C PRO A 17 -18.38 -1.06 21.75
N ASP A 18 -19.67 -1.19 21.45
CA ASP A 18 -20.21 -1.13 20.09
C ASP A 18 -21.16 0.05 19.86
N SER A 19 -21.37 0.92 20.85
CA SER A 19 -22.34 2.01 20.76
C SER A 19 -21.94 3.24 21.58
N ARG A 20 -22.46 4.40 21.19
CA ARG A 20 -22.29 5.65 21.91
C ARG A 20 -23.66 6.30 22.04
N VAL A 21 -24.09 6.58 23.26
CA VAL A 21 -25.43 7.11 23.55
C VAL A 21 -25.35 8.29 24.49
N ASP A 22 -25.98 9.39 24.11
CA ASP A 22 -26.13 10.57 24.96
C ASP A 22 -27.39 10.42 25.81
N VAL A 23 -27.23 10.43 27.12
CA VAL A 23 -28.31 10.22 28.08
C VAL A 23 -28.35 11.36 29.09
N ALA A 24 -29.56 11.75 29.49
CA ALA A 24 -29.78 12.65 30.61
C ALA A 24 -30.19 11.80 31.81
N LEU A 25 -29.32 11.70 32.82
CA LEU A 25 -29.55 10.89 34.01
C LEU A 25 -29.74 11.80 35.24
N PRO A 26 -30.60 11.42 36.20
CA PRO A 26 -30.69 12.12 37.48
C PRO A 26 -29.33 12.13 38.18
N GLU A 27 -28.87 13.30 38.62
CA GLU A 27 -27.52 13.46 39.18
C GLU A 27 -27.43 13.08 40.67
N ASP A 28 -28.57 13.00 41.34
CA ASP A 28 -28.75 12.75 42.77
C ASP A 28 -28.97 11.27 43.12
N LEU A 29 -29.27 10.43 42.12
CA LEU A 29 -29.43 8.99 42.31
C LEU A 29 -28.08 8.23 42.29
N PRO A 30 -27.92 7.19 43.13
CA PRO A 30 -26.81 6.26 43.04
C PRO A 30 -26.71 5.64 41.64
N ILE A 31 -25.49 5.52 41.12
CA ILE A 31 -25.26 4.97 39.77
C ILE A 31 -25.81 3.53 39.65
N GLN A 32 -25.75 2.72 40.72
CA GLN A 32 -26.33 1.37 40.79
C GLN A 32 -27.80 1.30 40.36
N ASP A 33 -28.60 2.31 40.70
CA ASP A 33 -30.03 2.35 40.42
C ASP A 33 -30.29 2.78 38.97
N LEU A 34 -29.32 3.44 38.34
CA LEU A 34 -29.36 3.93 36.95
C LEU A 34 -28.84 2.89 35.95
N PHE A 35 -28.08 1.88 36.38
CA PHE A 35 -27.48 0.87 35.50
C PHE A 35 -28.47 0.13 34.60
N PRO A 36 -29.64 -0.34 35.08
CA PRO A 36 -30.61 -1.01 34.21
C PRO A 36 -31.07 -0.11 33.06
N GLU A 37 -31.25 1.18 33.33
CA GLU A 37 -31.62 2.20 32.36
C GLU A 37 -30.48 2.45 31.37
N ILE A 38 -29.24 2.57 31.86
CA ILE A 38 -28.02 2.77 31.06
C ILE A 38 -27.77 1.60 30.10
N ILE A 39 -27.91 0.36 30.57
CA ILE A 39 -27.73 -0.84 29.76
C ILE A 39 -28.81 -0.90 28.67
N ARG A 40 -30.07 -0.61 29.04
CA ARG A 40 -31.17 -0.56 28.09
C ARG A 40 -30.96 0.51 27.01
N LEU A 41 -30.54 1.71 27.40
CA LEU A 41 -30.31 2.84 26.49
C LEU A 41 -29.07 2.64 25.61
N SER A 42 -28.03 1.96 26.10
CA SER A 42 -26.82 1.64 25.32
C SER A 42 -27.02 0.51 24.30
N GLY A 43 -28.16 -0.19 24.32
CA GLY A 43 -28.47 -1.25 23.36
C GLY A 43 -27.67 -2.54 23.59
N LEU A 44 -27.03 -2.69 24.75
CA LEU A 44 -26.35 -3.92 25.14
C LEU A 44 -27.41 -5.00 25.42
N VAL A 45 -27.57 -5.95 24.51
CA VAL A 45 -28.43 -7.12 24.71
C VAL A 45 -27.81 -7.96 25.82
N GLN A 46 -28.52 -8.13 26.94
CA GLN A 46 -28.12 -9.07 27.98
C GLN A 46 -28.15 -10.48 27.37
N SER A 47 -26.97 -11.04 27.05
CA SER A 47 -26.85 -12.46 26.80
C SER A 47 -27.02 -13.19 28.13
N ASP A 48 -28.02 -14.07 28.25
CA ASP A 48 -28.43 -14.84 29.43
C ASP A 48 -27.34 -15.72 30.10
N THR A 49 -26.09 -15.66 29.66
CA THR A 49 -25.04 -16.63 30.01
C THR A 49 -23.86 -16.07 30.81
N SER A 50 -23.89 -14.82 31.29
CA SER A 50 -22.90 -14.37 32.29
C SER A 50 -23.36 -13.13 33.07
N PRO A 51 -23.31 -13.12 34.42
CA PRO A 51 -23.50 -11.90 35.20
C PRO A 51 -22.22 -11.05 35.13
N ALA A 52 -21.92 -10.48 33.96
CA ALA A 52 -20.85 -9.49 33.83
C ALA A 52 -21.36 -8.17 34.41
N GLY A 53 -20.95 -7.83 35.63
CA GLY A 53 -21.15 -6.48 36.18
C GLY A 53 -20.51 -5.46 35.24
N TYR A 54 -21.20 -4.36 34.95
CA TYR A 54 -20.63 -3.25 34.19
C TYR A 54 -20.20 -2.14 35.15
N HIS A 55 -19.16 -1.39 34.78
CA HIS A 55 -18.73 -0.20 35.51
C HIS A 55 -18.61 0.98 34.57
N LEU A 56 -18.91 2.17 35.10
CA LEU A 56 -18.61 3.42 34.44
C LEU A 56 -17.20 3.86 34.81
N VAL A 57 -16.43 4.24 33.80
CA VAL A 57 -15.06 4.73 33.95
C VAL A 57 -14.98 6.11 33.33
N SER A 58 -14.47 7.10 34.07
CA SER A 58 -14.20 8.43 33.51
C SER A 58 -13.11 8.34 32.43
N ARG A 59 -13.01 9.35 31.56
CA ARG A 59 -12.01 9.42 30.49
C ARG A 59 -10.57 9.36 31.02
N ASP A 60 -10.36 9.80 32.25
CA ASP A 60 -9.05 9.77 32.93
C ASP A 60 -8.71 8.40 33.53
N GLY A 61 -9.57 7.39 33.32
CA GLY A 61 -9.36 6.01 33.76
C GLY A 61 -9.84 5.70 35.17
N GLN A 62 -10.48 6.65 35.86
CA GLN A 62 -11.04 6.44 37.19
C GLN A 62 -12.34 5.62 37.12
N VAL A 63 -12.38 4.49 37.83
CA VAL A 63 -13.60 3.69 37.99
C VAL A 63 -14.54 4.38 38.97
N LEU A 64 -15.77 4.66 38.53
CA LEU A 64 -16.81 5.28 39.36
C LEU A 64 -17.43 4.22 40.27
N ASP A 65 -17.45 4.52 41.56
CA ASP A 65 -18.13 3.71 42.58
C ASP A 65 -19.65 3.75 42.36
N ALA A 66 -20.26 2.59 42.13
CA ALA A 66 -21.67 2.45 41.82
C ALA A 66 -22.60 2.82 42.99
N SER A 67 -22.10 2.82 44.22
CA SER A 67 -22.87 3.18 45.42
C SER A 67 -23.09 4.70 45.57
N ARG A 68 -22.39 5.51 44.77
CA ARG A 68 -22.42 6.98 44.82
C ARG A 68 -23.15 7.57 43.63
N SER A 69 -23.59 8.82 43.76
CA SER A 69 -24.27 9.54 42.69
C SER A 69 -23.30 10.21 41.71
N LEU A 70 -23.80 10.62 40.54
CA LEU A 70 -22.99 11.36 39.55
C LEU A 70 -22.49 12.70 40.11
N LEU A 71 -23.31 13.36 40.94
CA LEU A 71 -22.96 14.61 41.62
C LEU A 71 -21.84 14.41 42.63
N GLU A 72 -21.85 13.32 43.39
CA GLU A 72 -20.80 12.99 44.37
C GLU A 72 -19.44 12.72 43.70
N HIS A 73 -19.46 12.13 42.50
CA HIS A 73 -18.27 11.96 41.65
C HIS A 73 -17.91 13.22 40.86
N ARG A 74 -18.68 14.31 40.99
CA ARG A 74 -18.49 15.59 40.29
C ARG A 74 -18.47 15.47 38.76
N VAL A 75 -19.22 14.51 38.22
CA VAL A 75 -19.39 14.33 36.78
C VAL A 75 -20.14 15.53 36.21
N ARG A 76 -19.63 16.12 35.13
CA ARG A 76 -20.21 17.34 34.54
C ARG A 76 -21.03 17.03 33.29
N ASP A 77 -21.95 17.95 32.98
CA ASP A 77 -22.64 17.96 31.69
C ASP A 77 -21.65 17.94 30.52
N GLY A 78 -21.88 17.02 29.59
CA GLY A 78 -21.06 16.78 28.41
C GLY A 78 -19.86 15.84 28.63
N GLU A 79 -19.67 15.31 29.84
CA GLU A 79 -18.61 14.35 30.12
C GLU A 79 -18.88 12.99 29.47
N VAL A 80 -17.81 12.32 29.02
CA VAL A 80 -17.89 11.01 28.37
C VAL A 80 -17.44 9.94 29.36
N LEU A 81 -18.35 9.03 29.69
CA LEU A 81 -18.10 7.87 30.54
C LEU A 81 -18.01 6.61 29.68
N LEU A 82 -17.02 5.77 29.98
CA LEU A 82 -16.79 4.50 29.32
C LEU A 82 -17.50 3.39 30.09
N LEU A 83 -18.33 2.61 29.43
CA LEU A 83 -18.97 1.44 30.01
C LEU A 83 -18.09 0.21 29.76
N ARG A 84 -17.46 -0.32 30.81
CA ARG A 84 -16.55 -1.47 30.75
C ARG A 84 -17.09 -2.67 31.51
N THR A 85 -16.68 -3.87 31.13
CA THR A 85 -17.03 -5.09 31.85
C THR A 85 -16.19 -5.23 33.12
N PHE A 86 -16.73 -5.88 34.17
CA PHE A 86 -16.02 -6.15 35.43
C PHE A 86 -14.68 -6.85 35.18
N ALA A 87 -14.64 -7.75 34.19
CA ALA A 87 -13.44 -8.48 33.79
C ALA A 87 -12.28 -7.55 33.39
N ASP A 88 -12.58 -6.40 32.78
CA ASP A 88 -11.60 -5.42 32.32
C ASP A 88 -11.15 -4.44 33.41
N SER A 89 -11.82 -4.44 34.57
CA SER A 89 -11.54 -3.55 35.72
C SER A 89 -10.92 -4.27 36.91
N LEU A 90 -10.76 -5.59 36.86
CA LEU A 90 -10.01 -6.33 37.85
C LEU A 90 -8.57 -5.78 37.92
N PRO A 91 -8.01 -5.56 39.12
CA PRO A 91 -6.58 -5.32 39.26
C PRO A 91 -5.82 -6.42 38.49
N PRO A 92 -4.70 -6.09 37.83
CA PRO A 92 -3.89 -7.12 37.17
C PRO A 92 -3.62 -8.23 38.17
N ALA A 93 -3.76 -9.49 37.72
CA ALA A 93 -3.59 -10.65 38.58
C ALA A 93 -2.26 -10.51 39.34
N VAL A 94 -2.35 -10.37 40.66
CA VAL A 94 -1.18 -10.36 41.52
C VAL A 94 -0.72 -11.81 41.57
N HIS A 95 0.28 -12.12 40.77
CA HIS A 95 0.91 -13.43 40.77
C HIS A 95 1.77 -13.53 42.02
N ASP A 96 1.45 -14.46 42.93
CA ASP A 96 2.23 -14.73 44.14
C ASP A 96 3.64 -15.25 43.84
N ASP A 97 3.86 -15.77 42.62
CA ASP A 97 5.15 -16.23 42.14
C ASP A 97 5.65 -15.32 41.00
N VAL A 98 6.81 -14.69 41.23
CA VAL A 98 7.51 -13.84 40.26
C VAL A 98 7.86 -14.64 38.99
N VAL A 99 8.08 -15.95 39.10
CA VAL A 99 8.38 -16.83 37.97
C VAL A 99 7.16 -17.00 37.08
N ASP A 100 5.97 -17.22 37.67
CA ASP A 100 4.72 -17.32 36.92
C ASP A 100 4.29 -15.97 36.34
N ALA A 101 4.56 -14.85 37.03
CA ALA A 101 4.33 -13.51 36.51
C ALA A 101 5.17 -13.24 35.26
N ILE A 102 6.46 -13.59 35.29
CA ILE A 102 7.37 -13.45 34.16
C ILE A 102 6.97 -14.43 33.05
N ALA A 103 6.62 -15.67 33.37
CA ALA A 103 6.18 -16.66 32.38
C ALA A 103 4.88 -16.23 31.68
N ALA A 104 3.90 -15.71 32.42
CA ALA A 104 2.64 -15.19 31.86
C ALA A 104 2.88 -13.93 31.02
N ALA A 105 3.72 -13.00 31.48
CA ALA A 105 4.09 -11.79 30.75
C ALA A 105 4.84 -12.10 29.44
N VAL A 106 5.74 -13.09 29.45
CA VAL A 106 6.46 -13.56 28.24
C VAL A 106 5.52 -14.28 27.28
N LYS A 107 4.51 -15.00 27.78
CA LYS A 107 3.53 -15.73 26.95
C LYS A 107 2.51 -14.81 26.26
N GLN A 108 2.23 -13.64 26.85
CA GLN A 108 1.45 -12.57 26.22
C GLN A 108 2.26 -11.72 25.23
N ASP A 109 3.59 -11.88 25.18
CA ASP A 109 4.41 -11.15 24.23
C ASP A 109 4.19 -11.71 22.82
N VAL A 110 3.56 -10.89 21.97
CA VAL A 110 3.27 -11.13 20.53
C VAL A 110 4.55 -11.36 19.71
N ARG A 111 5.73 -11.30 20.36
CA ARG A 111 7.06 -11.54 19.79
C ARG A 111 7.49 -13.01 19.77
N SER A 112 6.75 -13.92 20.41
CA SER A 112 7.06 -15.35 20.34
C SER A 112 6.63 -15.96 18.99
N TRP A 113 7.48 -16.83 18.44
CA TRP A 113 7.18 -17.53 17.19
C TRP A 113 5.88 -18.33 17.32
N ASN A 114 4.93 -18.07 16.42
CA ASN A 114 3.62 -18.70 16.45
C ASN A 114 3.25 -19.24 15.06
N ASP A 115 2.17 -20.03 14.99
CA ASP A 115 1.73 -20.68 13.75
C ASP A 115 1.39 -19.67 12.65
N ASN A 116 0.94 -18.46 13.01
CA ASN A 116 0.67 -17.40 12.05
C ASN A 116 1.97 -16.86 11.42
N LEU A 117 3.01 -16.62 12.22
CA LEU A 117 4.33 -16.23 11.73
C LEU A 117 4.96 -17.33 10.88
N MET A 118 4.85 -18.60 11.30
CA MET A 118 5.27 -19.75 10.49
C MET A 118 4.56 -19.77 9.13
N ARG A 119 3.24 -19.56 9.12
CA ARG A 119 2.45 -19.51 7.89
C ARG A 119 2.86 -18.34 6.99
N VAL A 120 2.99 -17.14 7.53
CA VAL A 120 3.41 -15.95 6.76
C VAL A 120 4.82 -16.16 6.20
N ALA A 121 5.76 -16.62 7.02
CA ALA A 121 7.13 -16.91 6.59
C ALA A 121 7.16 -17.99 5.49
N GLY A 122 6.40 -19.07 5.64
CA GLY A 122 6.30 -20.14 4.65
C GLY A 122 5.69 -19.67 3.32
N LEU A 123 4.65 -18.83 3.35
CA LEU A 123 4.06 -18.26 2.13
C LEU A 123 4.98 -17.27 1.45
N VAL A 124 5.67 -16.41 2.21
CA VAL A 124 6.65 -15.47 1.67
C VAL A 124 7.82 -16.23 1.05
N ALA A 125 8.42 -17.18 1.76
CA ALA A 125 9.53 -18.00 1.26
C ALA A 125 9.12 -18.83 0.03
N GLY A 126 7.94 -19.46 0.07
CA GLY A 126 7.40 -20.20 -1.06
C GLY A 126 7.17 -19.30 -2.28
N SER A 127 6.59 -18.10 -2.07
CA SER A 127 6.38 -17.14 -3.16
C SER A 127 7.70 -16.66 -3.77
N LEU A 128 8.70 -16.40 -2.95
CA LEU A 128 10.05 -16.01 -3.37
C LEU A 128 10.70 -17.12 -4.20
N LEU A 129 10.68 -18.37 -3.72
CA LEU A 129 11.25 -19.51 -4.45
C LEU A 129 10.52 -19.77 -5.77
N LEU A 130 9.19 -19.60 -5.82
CA LEU A 130 8.44 -19.69 -7.07
C LEU A 130 8.80 -18.57 -8.04
N ILE A 131 9.05 -17.34 -7.57
CA ILE A 131 9.54 -16.26 -8.43
C ILE A 131 10.96 -16.57 -8.93
N MET A 132 11.84 -17.09 -8.06
CA MET A 132 13.19 -17.52 -8.44
C MET A 132 13.18 -18.68 -9.44
N LEU A 133 12.17 -19.56 -9.41
CA LEU A 133 11.99 -20.57 -10.45
C LEU A 133 11.80 -19.95 -11.84
N GLY A 134 11.16 -18.77 -11.92
CA GLY A 134 11.04 -18.04 -13.19
C GLY A 134 12.42 -17.58 -13.70
N PHE A 135 13.30 -17.13 -12.80
CA PHE A 135 14.70 -16.85 -13.15
C PHE A 135 15.44 -18.11 -13.62
N VAL A 136 15.20 -19.27 -12.99
CA VAL A 136 15.78 -20.53 -13.46
C VAL A 136 15.34 -20.83 -14.89
N PHE A 137 14.06 -20.65 -15.24
CA PHE A 137 13.60 -20.82 -16.61
C PHE A 137 14.19 -19.79 -17.57
N TRP A 138 14.28 -18.53 -17.16
CA TRP A 138 14.85 -17.46 -17.96
C TRP A 138 16.34 -17.68 -18.29
N PHE A 139 17.12 -18.14 -17.31
CA PHE A 139 18.56 -18.35 -17.44
C PHE A 139 18.94 -19.78 -17.80
N ALA A 140 17.98 -20.66 -18.10
CA ALA A 140 18.26 -22.04 -18.53
C ALA A 140 18.90 -22.08 -19.94
N ASP A 141 18.65 -21.08 -20.78
CA ASP A 141 19.52 -20.72 -21.90
C ASP A 141 20.22 -19.39 -21.56
N PRO A 142 21.44 -19.43 -21.00
CA PRO A 142 22.13 -18.24 -20.53
C PRO A 142 22.54 -17.28 -21.65
N ILE A 143 22.56 -17.74 -22.90
CA ILE A 143 23.12 -16.99 -24.02
C ILE A 143 21.99 -16.32 -24.82
N ARG A 144 20.92 -17.06 -25.11
CA ARG A 144 19.84 -16.55 -25.98
C ARG A 144 18.60 -16.13 -25.21
N HIS A 145 18.39 -16.68 -24.01
CA HIS A 145 17.13 -16.54 -23.29
C HIS A 145 15.93 -16.89 -24.19
N ASP A 146 16.08 -17.96 -24.99
CA ASP A 146 15.05 -18.38 -25.93
C ASP A 146 13.89 -19.04 -25.19
N MET A 147 12.79 -18.32 -25.13
CA MET A 147 11.59 -18.75 -24.44
C MET A 147 10.60 -19.47 -25.37
N HIS A 148 10.88 -19.52 -26.68
CA HIS A 148 10.06 -20.22 -27.67
C HIS A 148 10.37 -21.72 -27.71
N GLY A 149 10.22 -22.38 -26.56
CA GLY A 149 10.55 -23.79 -26.40
C GLY A 149 10.10 -24.35 -25.06
N LEU A 150 10.83 -25.36 -24.58
CA LEU A 150 10.49 -26.06 -23.33
C LEU A 150 10.40 -25.10 -22.13
N GLN A 151 11.28 -24.09 -22.05
CA GLN A 151 11.33 -23.14 -20.94
C GLN A 151 10.06 -22.30 -20.84
N GLY A 152 9.60 -21.74 -21.98
CA GLY A 152 8.33 -21.00 -22.04
C GLY A 152 7.11 -21.88 -21.78
N ILE A 153 7.12 -23.14 -22.24
CA ILE A 153 6.05 -24.10 -21.95
C ILE A 153 6.00 -24.40 -20.45
N LEU A 154 7.15 -24.66 -19.80
CA LEU A 154 7.22 -24.90 -18.36
C LEU A 154 6.74 -23.67 -17.59
N ALA A 155 7.16 -22.47 -17.97
CA ALA A 155 6.67 -21.22 -17.39
C ALA A 155 5.14 -21.05 -17.59
N GLY A 156 4.61 -21.43 -18.75
CA GLY A 156 3.17 -21.36 -19.02
C GLY A 156 2.37 -22.33 -18.15
N VAL A 157 2.86 -23.56 -18.02
CA VAL A 157 2.25 -24.58 -17.16
C VAL A 157 2.33 -24.18 -15.69
N THR A 158 3.45 -23.63 -15.21
CA THR A 158 3.55 -23.12 -13.83
C THR A 158 2.62 -21.95 -13.59
N ALA A 159 2.53 -20.98 -14.52
CA ALA A 159 1.59 -19.87 -14.42
C ALA A 159 0.15 -20.37 -14.29
N LEU A 160 -0.29 -21.28 -15.18
CA LEU A 160 -1.63 -21.86 -15.16
C LEU A 160 -1.90 -22.63 -13.86
N ALA A 161 -0.97 -23.48 -13.43
CA ALA A 161 -1.10 -24.26 -12.20
C ALA A 161 -1.22 -23.37 -10.97
N LEU A 162 -0.37 -22.34 -10.86
CA LEU A 162 -0.40 -21.39 -9.74
C LEU A 162 -1.68 -20.56 -9.73
N THR A 163 -2.17 -20.11 -10.88
CA THR A 163 -3.45 -19.38 -10.99
C THR A 163 -4.64 -20.26 -10.62
N ALA A 164 -4.66 -21.52 -11.09
CA ALA A 164 -5.70 -22.48 -10.72
C ALA A 164 -5.70 -22.75 -9.21
N LEU A 165 -4.53 -23.01 -8.62
CA LEU A 165 -4.37 -23.22 -7.18
C LEU A 165 -4.76 -21.97 -6.39
N ALA A 166 -4.42 -20.78 -6.84
CA ALA A 166 -4.84 -19.53 -6.22
C ALA A 166 -6.37 -19.40 -6.20
N GLY A 167 -7.03 -19.70 -7.33
CA GLY A 167 -8.49 -19.73 -7.41
C GLY A 167 -9.14 -20.74 -6.47
N VAL A 168 -8.60 -21.96 -6.40
CA VAL A 168 -9.07 -23.00 -5.46
C VAL A 168 -8.88 -22.57 -4.01
N ARG A 169 -7.72 -22.01 -3.65
CA ARG A 169 -7.46 -21.51 -2.28
C ARG A 169 -8.40 -20.36 -1.93
N ALA A 170 -8.71 -19.47 -2.87
CA ALA A 170 -9.62 -18.35 -2.65
C ALA A 170 -11.09 -18.78 -2.52
N ARG A 171 -11.55 -19.72 -3.35
CA ARG A 171 -12.98 -20.07 -3.48
C ARG A 171 -13.41 -21.27 -2.65
N VAL A 172 -12.53 -22.25 -2.46
CA VAL A 172 -12.86 -23.52 -1.76
C VAL A 172 -12.37 -23.50 -0.32
N TYR A 173 -11.14 -23.01 -0.10
CA TYR A 173 -10.53 -22.97 1.23
C TYR A 173 -10.71 -21.63 1.95
N GLU A 174 -11.25 -20.62 1.26
CA GLU A 174 -11.38 -19.24 1.73
C GLU A 174 -10.05 -18.65 2.28
N ASP A 175 -8.92 -19.19 1.82
CA ASP A 175 -7.58 -18.81 2.23
C ASP A 175 -7.00 -17.75 1.31
N ARG A 176 -7.21 -16.50 1.70
CA ARG A 176 -6.76 -15.31 0.97
C ARG A 176 -5.23 -15.19 0.93
N GLY A 177 -4.56 -15.47 2.04
CA GLY A 177 -3.10 -15.30 2.15
C GLY A 177 -2.37 -16.21 1.18
N SER A 178 -2.75 -17.49 1.13
CA SER A 178 -2.18 -18.43 0.16
C SER A 178 -2.58 -18.12 -1.27
N ALA A 179 -3.84 -17.72 -1.52
CA ALA A 179 -4.30 -17.36 -2.85
C ALA A 179 -3.51 -16.18 -3.43
N VAL A 180 -3.27 -15.13 -2.63
CA VAL A 180 -2.47 -13.97 -3.04
C VAL A 180 -1.02 -14.37 -3.28
N ALA A 181 -0.41 -15.15 -2.38
CA ALA A 181 0.98 -15.60 -2.53
C ALA A 181 1.19 -16.39 -3.85
N LEU A 182 0.31 -17.36 -4.13
CA LEU A 182 0.38 -18.16 -5.36
C LEU A 182 0.08 -17.33 -6.61
N GLY A 183 -0.92 -16.45 -6.55
CA GLY A 183 -1.28 -15.60 -7.68
C GLY A 183 -0.17 -14.61 -8.04
N VAL A 184 0.46 -13.96 -7.05
CA VAL A 184 1.57 -13.03 -7.30
C VAL A 184 2.75 -13.77 -7.93
N SER A 185 3.05 -14.98 -7.44
CA SER A 185 4.08 -15.82 -8.03
C SER A 185 3.76 -16.27 -9.46
N ALA A 186 2.50 -16.33 -9.88
CA ALA A 186 2.12 -16.71 -11.24
C ALA A 186 2.46 -15.63 -12.29
N LEU A 187 2.48 -14.34 -11.91
CA LEU A 187 2.63 -13.25 -12.89
C LEU A 187 3.99 -13.23 -13.62
N PRO A 188 5.14 -13.41 -12.95
CA PRO A 188 6.42 -13.50 -13.66
C PRO A 188 6.48 -14.70 -14.61
N HIS A 189 5.89 -15.84 -14.23
CA HIS A 189 5.80 -17.01 -15.11
C HIS A 189 4.92 -16.75 -16.33
N ALA A 190 3.81 -16.02 -16.16
CA ALA A 190 2.97 -15.60 -17.27
C ALA A 190 3.71 -14.65 -18.23
N LEU A 191 4.53 -13.73 -17.72
CA LEU A 191 5.38 -12.85 -18.54
C LEU A 191 6.36 -13.66 -19.39
N ILE A 192 7.07 -14.60 -18.76
CA ILE A 192 8.06 -15.47 -19.40
C ILE A 192 7.39 -16.34 -20.47
N ALA A 193 6.28 -17.00 -20.10
CA ALA A 193 5.50 -17.81 -21.04
C ALA A 193 5.00 -17.00 -22.23
N GLY A 194 4.45 -15.80 -21.98
CA GLY A 194 3.97 -14.90 -23.03
C GLY A 194 5.08 -14.45 -23.97
N SER A 195 6.29 -14.17 -23.46
CA SER A 195 7.44 -13.83 -24.31
C SER A 195 7.88 -14.96 -25.24
N GLY A 196 7.54 -16.21 -24.91
CA GLY A 196 7.84 -17.39 -25.72
C GLY A 196 6.78 -17.76 -26.76
N VAL A 197 5.66 -17.04 -26.85
CA VAL A 197 4.58 -17.36 -27.80
C VAL A 197 5.01 -17.12 -29.25
N ILE A 198 5.79 -16.06 -29.49
CA ILE A 198 6.31 -15.70 -30.80
C ILE A 198 7.78 -16.15 -30.89
N PRO A 199 8.20 -16.80 -31.99
CA PRO A 199 9.60 -17.16 -32.18
C PRO A 199 10.51 -15.94 -32.18
N GLN A 200 11.75 -16.12 -31.73
CA GLN A 200 12.79 -15.11 -31.77
C GLN A 200 13.57 -15.20 -33.09
N ASP A 201 14.05 -14.06 -33.59
CA ASP A 201 14.96 -14.04 -34.74
C ASP A 201 16.33 -14.62 -34.33
N ALA A 202 16.97 -15.32 -35.26
CA ALA A 202 18.15 -16.13 -34.94
C ALA A 202 19.32 -15.28 -34.41
N GLY A 203 19.67 -15.47 -33.13
CA GLY A 203 20.83 -14.83 -32.49
C GLY A 203 20.49 -13.60 -31.65
N GLU A 204 19.22 -13.21 -31.57
CA GLU A 204 18.75 -12.12 -30.72
C GLU A 204 17.92 -12.67 -29.54
N GLY A 205 17.98 -12.02 -28.38
CA GLY A 205 17.13 -12.34 -27.24
C GLY A 205 15.70 -11.83 -27.40
N PRO A 206 14.85 -11.92 -26.36
CA PRO A 206 13.46 -11.47 -26.43
C PRO A 206 13.36 -9.97 -26.73
N GLY A 207 12.83 -9.66 -27.91
CA GLY A 207 12.64 -8.31 -28.41
C GLY A 207 11.33 -7.65 -27.97
N ARG A 208 10.98 -6.56 -28.65
CA ARG A 208 9.84 -5.69 -28.31
C ARG A 208 8.50 -6.41 -28.43
N LEU A 209 8.34 -7.26 -29.45
CA LEU A 209 7.12 -8.03 -29.68
C LEU A 209 6.94 -9.13 -28.62
N GLN A 210 8.01 -9.80 -28.24
CA GLN A 210 8.00 -10.82 -27.18
C GLN A 210 7.62 -10.18 -25.84
N PHE A 211 8.20 -9.03 -25.51
CA PHE A 211 7.83 -8.30 -24.29
C PHE A 211 6.36 -7.81 -24.34
N LEU A 212 5.87 -7.34 -25.49
CA LEU A 212 4.47 -6.96 -25.69
C LEU A 212 3.51 -8.13 -25.40
N VAL A 213 3.77 -9.31 -25.97
CA VAL A 213 2.93 -10.49 -25.74
C VAL A 213 3.06 -10.99 -24.30
N GLY A 214 4.24 -10.90 -23.71
CA GLY A 214 4.46 -11.10 -22.27
C GLY A 214 3.55 -10.21 -21.42
N CYS A 215 3.51 -8.90 -21.69
CA CYS A 215 2.60 -7.98 -21.00
C CYS A 215 1.13 -8.36 -21.19
N VAL A 216 0.71 -8.72 -22.40
CA VAL A 216 -0.66 -9.19 -22.66
C VAL A 216 -0.98 -10.46 -21.84
N ALA A 217 -0.05 -11.40 -21.74
CA ALA A 217 -0.24 -12.59 -20.91
C ALA A 217 -0.41 -12.22 -19.42
N VAL A 218 0.45 -11.36 -18.87
CA VAL A 218 0.31 -10.87 -17.48
C VAL A 218 -1.04 -10.18 -17.27
N LEU A 219 -1.50 -9.38 -18.25
CA LEU A 219 -2.79 -8.70 -18.19
C LEU A 219 -3.94 -9.71 -18.10
N ILE A 220 -3.95 -10.73 -18.97
CA ILE A 220 -4.97 -11.78 -18.98
C ILE A 220 -5.00 -12.53 -17.64
N PHE A 221 -3.84 -13.00 -17.18
CA PHE A 221 -3.73 -13.71 -15.90
C PHE A 221 -4.14 -12.85 -14.71
N SER A 222 -3.77 -11.57 -14.71
CA SER A 222 -4.17 -10.61 -13.68
C SER A 222 -5.69 -10.43 -13.66
N VAL A 223 -6.34 -10.28 -14.82
CA VAL A 223 -7.81 -10.17 -14.91
C VAL A 223 -8.49 -11.45 -14.42
N VAL A 224 -7.98 -12.62 -14.78
CA VAL A 224 -8.49 -13.90 -14.29
C VAL A 224 -8.38 -13.99 -12.76
N LEU A 225 -7.24 -13.60 -12.19
CA LEU A 225 -7.03 -13.59 -10.74
C LEU A 225 -7.97 -12.59 -10.04
N ILE A 226 -8.21 -11.41 -10.61
CA ILE A 226 -9.21 -10.44 -10.10
C ILE A 226 -10.61 -11.08 -10.08
N MET A 227 -10.99 -11.82 -11.12
CA MET A 227 -12.29 -12.50 -11.16
C MET A 227 -12.38 -13.67 -10.18
N LEU A 228 -11.27 -14.37 -9.95
CA LEU A 228 -11.23 -15.52 -9.04
C LEU A 228 -11.22 -15.10 -7.56
N LEU A 229 -10.66 -13.94 -7.21
CA LEU A 229 -10.49 -13.50 -5.82
C LEU A 229 -11.49 -12.39 -5.44
N PRO A 230 -12.47 -12.68 -4.57
CA PRO A 230 -13.48 -11.69 -4.17
C PRO A 230 -12.95 -10.51 -3.33
N GLN A 231 -11.84 -10.70 -2.61
CA GLN A 231 -11.21 -9.71 -1.71
C GLN A 231 -9.69 -9.84 -1.78
N GLY A 232 -8.95 -8.76 -1.51
CA GLY A 232 -7.49 -8.76 -1.52
C GLY A 232 -6.86 -8.85 -2.92
N ASP A 233 -7.56 -8.37 -3.95
CA ASP A 233 -7.13 -8.42 -5.35
C ASP A 233 -6.18 -7.28 -5.76
N ALA A 234 -5.80 -6.41 -4.82
CA ALA A 234 -4.92 -5.25 -5.07
C ALA A 234 -3.63 -5.60 -5.85
N PRO A 235 -2.89 -6.69 -5.55
CA PRO A 235 -1.70 -7.05 -6.33
C PRO A 235 -1.99 -7.40 -7.79
N PHE A 236 -3.17 -7.95 -8.07
CA PHE A 236 -3.60 -8.30 -9.44
C PHE A 236 -4.11 -7.08 -10.19
N VAL A 237 -4.75 -6.13 -9.51
CA VAL A 237 -5.05 -4.82 -10.08
C VAL A 237 -3.76 -4.08 -10.43
N ALA A 238 -2.73 -4.17 -9.57
CA ALA A 238 -1.40 -3.65 -9.87
C ALA A 238 -0.77 -4.31 -11.09
N GLY A 239 -0.80 -5.65 -11.16
CA GLY A 239 -0.35 -6.43 -12.31
C GLY A 239 -1.06 -6.04 -13.60
N ALA A 240 -2.40 -5.94 -13.57
CA ALA A 240 -3.22 -5.56 -14.71
C ALA A 240 -2.91 -4.13 -15.20
N LEU A 241 -2.79 -3.15 -14.28
CA LEU A 241 -2.45 -1.78 -14.66
C LEU A 241 -1.04 -1.70 -15.25
N ALA A 242 -0.05 -2.30 -14.60
CA ALA A 242 1.33 -2.28 -15.07
C ALA A 242 1.48 -2.97 -16.43
N ALA A 243 0.84 -4.13 -16.61
CA ALA A 243 0.81 -4.87 -17.85
C ALA A 243 0.06 -4.12 -18.96
N GLY A 244 -1.05 -3.46 -18.64
CA GLY A 244 -1.79 -2.62 -19.58
C GLY A 244 -0.98 -1.41 -20.06
N ILE A 245 -0.31 -0.71 -19.14
CA ILE A 245 0.61 0.38 -19.47
C ILE A 245 1.78 -0.12 -20.31
N GLY A 246 2.41 -1.23 -19.92
CA GLY A 246 3.50 -1.86 -20.68
C GLY A 246 3.07 -2.26 -22.09
N THR A 247 1.89 -2.87 -22.23
CA THR A 247 1.32 -3.25 -23.53
C THR A 247 1.14 -2.03 -24.41
N LEU A 248 0.49 -0.98 -23.90
CA LEU A 248 0.24 0.24 -24.68
C LEU A 248 1.53 0.97 -25.05
N ALA A 249 2.46 1.09 -24.10
CA ALA A 249 3.73 1.77 -24.30
C ALA A 249 4.58 1.07 -25.37
N VAL A 250 4.67 -0.26 -25.31
CA VAL A 250 5.45 -1.04 -26.26
C VAL A 250 4.77 -1.09 -27.61
N PHE A 251 3.44 -1.21 -27.66
CA PHE A 251 2.68 -1.13 -28.92
C PHE A 251 2.90 0.22 -29.62
N CYS A 252 2.75 1.34 -28.91
CA CYS A 252 3.05 2.67 -29.44
C CYS A 252 4.52 2.80 -29.87
N GLY A 253 5.44 2.20 -29.10
CA GLY A 253 6.84 2.16 -29.45
C GLY A 253 7.09 1.41 -30.75
N VAL A 254 6.44 0.27 -30.97
CA VAL A 254 6.58 -0.52 -32.21
C VAL A 254 6.08 0.31 -33.40
N LEU A 255 4.95 1.00 -33.26
CA LEU A 255 4.40 1.86 -34.33
C LEU A 255 5.27 3.07 -34.65
N THR A 256 6.00 3.60 -33.66
CA THR A 256 6.85 4.79 -33.81
C THR A 256 8.32 4.47 -34.02
N GLU A 257 8.68 3.17 -34.08
CA GLU A 257 10.07 2.68 -34.11
C GLU A 257 10.96 3.24 -32.98
N ALA A 258 10.37 3.71 -31.89
CA ALA A 258 11.07 4.38 -30.79
C ALA A 258 12.10 3.47 -30.09
N LYS A 259 13.21 4.01 -29.59
CA LYS A 259 14.18 3.20 -28.84
C LYS A 259 13.59 2.78 -27.47
N PRO A 260 14.04 1.67 -26.85
CA PRO A 260 13.55 1.25 -25.53
C PRO A 260 13.65 2.35 -24.46
N ARG A 261 14.73 3.14 -24.50
CA ARG A 261 14.94 4.31 -23.62
C ARG A 261 13.87 5.39 -23.78
N GLU A 262 13.38 5.59 -25.00
CA GLU A 262 12.39 6.63 -25.34
C GLU A 262 11.00 6.21 -24.85
N ILE A 263 10.65 4.93 -25.04
CA ILE A 263 9.41 4.34 -24.51
C ILE A 263 9.42 4.44 -22.98
N ALA A 264 10.52 4.03 -22.33
CA ALA A 264 10.64 4.05 -20.88
C ALA A 264 10.56 5.47 -20.31
N ALA A 265 11.19 6.45 -20.97
CA ALA A 265 11.10 7.86 -20.57
C ALA A 265 9.66 8.36 -20.56
N GLY A 266 8.93 8.19 -21.66
CA GLY A 266 7.52 8.60 -21.73
C GLY A 266 6.65 7.86 -20.71
N THR A 267 6.86 6.55 -20.57
CA THR A 267 6.05 5.70 -19.69
C THR A 267 6.25 6.03 -18.21
N ALA A 268 7.49 6.27 -17.78
CA ALA A 268 7.79 6.62 -16.39
C ALA A 268 7.19 7.97 -16.00
N VAL A 269 7.28 8.97 -16.89
CA VAL A 269 6.70 10.30 -16.66
C VAL A 269 5.17 10.24 -16.62
N VAL A 270 4.54 9.50 -17.54
CA VAL A 270 3.08 9.31 -17.56
C VAL A 270 2.62 8.57 -16.30
N ALA A 271 3.32 7.53 -15.86
CA ALA A 271 2.97 6.79 -14.65
C ALA A 271 2.97 7.71 -13.41
N LEU A 272 4.00 8.55 -13.24
CA LEU A 272 4.07 9.52 -12.15
C LEU A 272 3.02 10.63 -12.25
N ALA A 273 2.67 11.06 -13.47
CA ALA A 273 1.57 11.99 -13.67
C ALA A 273 0.24 11.36 -13.22
N VAL A 274 -0.01 10.10 -13.61
CA VAL A 274 -1.22 9.34 -13.23
C VAL A 274 -1.33 9.20 -11.71
N VAL A 275 -0.23 8.98 -10.98
CA VAL A 275 -0.22 8.89 -9.50
C VAL A 275 -0.94 10.07 -8.84
N GLY A 276 -0.78 11.29 -9.38
CA GLY A 276 -1.46 12.49 -8.86
C GLY A 276 -2.98 12.47 -9.01
N PHE A 277 -3.52 11.72 -9.97
CA PHE A 277 -4.95 11.61 -10.25
C PHE A 277 -5.61 10.37 -9.62
N LEU A 278 -4.81 9.41 -9.12
CA LEU A 278 -5.30 8.14 -8.57
C LEU A 278 -6.34 8.29 -7.44
N PRO A 279 -6.18 9.19 -6.46
CA PRO A 279 -7.19 9.36 -5.40
C PRO A 279 -8.56 9.74 -5.97
N GLY A 280 -8.59 10.64 -6.96
CA GLY A 280 -9.82 11.08 -7.62
C GLY A 280 -10.45 9.98 -8.48
N TRP A 281 -9.64 9.14 -9.14
CA TRP A 281 -10.12 8.02 -9.93
C TRP A 281 -10.66 6.89 -9.06
N SER A 282 -9.95 6.52 -7.98
CA SER A 282 -10.44 5.51 -7.03
C SER A 282 -11.80 5.89 -6.45
N ALA A 283 -11.99 7.15 -6.04
CA ALA A 283 -13.27 7.61 -5.52
C ALA A 283 -14.43 7.44 -6.51
N ARG A 284 -14.18 7.65 -7.81
CA ARG A 284 -15.16 7.46 -8.89
C ARG A 284 -15.44 5.99 -9.17
N PHE A 285 -14.40 5.15 -9.26
CA PHE A 285 -14.55 3.72 -9.54
C PHE A 285 -15.16 2.94 -8.37
N ALA A 286 -14.87 3.34 -7.13
CA ALA A 286 -15.49 2.78 -5.94
C ALA A 286 -16.97 3.16 -5.78
N LYS A 287 -17.51 4.02 -6.66
CA LYS A 287 -18.88 4.58 -6.58
C LYS A 287 -19.22 5.05 -5.16
N LEU A 288 -18.24 5.66 -4.47
CA LEU A 288 -18.47 6.15 -3.12
C LEU A 288 -19.69 7.09 -3.17
N PRO A 289 -20.70 6.89 -2.32
CA PRO A 289 -21.87 7.76 -2.31
C PRO A 289 -21.37 9.17 -2.08
N ILE A 290 -21.48 10.00 -3.12
CA ILE A 290 -21.17 11.41 -3.03
C ILE A 290 -22.15 11.92 -1.98
N GLY A 291 -21.66 12.37 -0.83
CA GLY A 291 -22.48 12.87 0.29
C GLY A 291 -23.28 14.13 -0.04
N PHE A 292 -23.47 14.42 -1.32
CA PHE A 292 -24.37 15.46 -1.81
C PHE A 292 -25.79 14.90 -1.83
N ARG A 293 -26.48 15.02 -0.70
CA ARG A 293 -27.93 14.86 -0.66
C ARG A 293 -28.55 16.23 -0.93
N ASN A 294 -29.42 16.30 -1.92
CA ASN A 294 -30.14 17.53 -2.25
C ASN A 294 -31.02 17.91 -1.04
N PRO A 295 -31.02 19.17 -0.56
CA PRO A 295 -31.83 19.57 0.60
C PRO A 295 -33.33 19.25 0.45
N GLU A 296 -33.83 19.21 -0.79
CA GLU A 296 -35.21 18.85 -1.10
C GLU A 296 -35.52 17.36 -0.87
N ASP A 297 -34.57 16.46 -1.12
CA ASP A 297 -34.76 15.02 -0.91
C ASP A 297 -34.77 14.70 0.59
N LEU A 298 -33.95 15.40 1.39
CA LEU A 298 -33.99 15.34 2.85
C LEU A 298 -35.29 15.92 3.42
N ALA A 299 -35.83 16.98 2.80
CA ALA A 299 -37.10 17.57 3.20
C ALA A 299 -38.31 16.68 2.85
N ARG A 300 -38.27 15.97 1.71
CA ARG A 300 -39.31 15.00 1.30
C ARG A 300 -39.30 13.76 2.21
N ALA A 301 -38.13 13.20 2.44
CA ALA A 301 -37.89 12.11 3.39
C ALA A 301 -38.49 12.36 4.79
N ARG A 302 -38.28 13.57 5.32
CA ARG A 302 -38.80 14.00 6.61
C ARG A 302 -40.32 14.22 6.62
N ARG A 303 -40.93 14.54 5.47
CA ARG A 303 -42.39 14.64 5.33
C ARG A 303 -43.06 13.28 5.24
N ASP A 304 -42.42 12.30 4.62
CA ASP A 304 -42.99 10.96 4.39
C ASP A 304 -42.75 9.98 5.55
N GLY A 305 -42.10 10.42 6.64
CA GLY A 305 -41.88 9.60 7.84
C GLY A 305 -40.90 8.43 7.64
N GLN A 306 -40.13 8.44 6.54
CA GLN A 306 -39.17 7.39 6.17
C GLN A 306 -37.75 7.66 6.70
N GLU A 307 -37.60 8.43 7.79
CA GLU A 307 -36.28 8.75 8.36
C GLU A 307 -35.49 7.48 8.73
N GLY A 308 -36.16 6.43 9.22
CA GLY A 308 -35.54 5.15 9.57
C GLY A 308 -35.07 4.30 8.38
N ASP A 309 -35.77 4.34 7.23
CA ASP A 309 -35.38 3.61 6.01
C ASP A 309 -34.19 4.28 5.28
N LEU A 310 -33.95 5.57 5.56
CA LEU A 310 -32.86 6.38 4.98
C LEU A 310 -31.58 6.34 5.81
N GLU A 311 -31.67 6.10 7.11
CA GLU A 311 -30.54 5.73 7.98
C GLU A 311 -30.16 4.25 7.82
N ALA A 312 -31.14 3.37 7.56
CA ALA A 312 -30.93 1.95 7.30
C ALA A 312 -30.42 1.64 5.88
N VAL A 313 -30.02 2.65 5.08
CA VAL A 313 -29.16 2.44 3.90
C VAL A 313 -27.74 2.09 4.35
N ASP A 314 -27.66 0.87 4.85
CA ASP A 314 -26.61 -0.12 4.71
C ASP A 314 -25.19 0.39 5.00
N VAL A 315 -24.96 0.74 6.27
CA VAL A 315 -23.62 0.94 6.85
C VAL A 315 -22.68 -0.19 6.44
N GLN A 316 -23.16 -1.43 6.33
CA GLN A 316 -22.36 -2.57 5.86
C GLN A 316 -21.99 -2.46 4.37
N ARG A 317 -22.90 -2.05 3.47
CA ARG A 317 -22.55 -1.72 2.07
C ARG A 317 -21.59 -0.54 1.96
N ILE A 318 -21.75 0.50 2.77
CA ILE A 318 -20.85 1.67 2.75
C ILE A 318 -19.44 1.27 3.23
N VAL A 319 -19.35 0.46 4.28
CA VAL A 319 -18.07 -0.10 4.77
C VAL A 319 -17.43 -1.01 3.72
N ALA A 320 -18.20 -1.89 3.08
CA ALA A 320 -17.72 -2.78 2.01
C ALA A 320 -17.28 -2.02 0.74
N GLN A 321 -17.99 -0.95 0.36
CA GLN A 321 -17.59 -0.09 -0.75
C GLN A 321 -16.32 0.71 -0.43
N THR A 322 -16.19 1.18 0.81
CA THR A 322 -15.02 1.92 1.26
C THR A 322 -13.79 1.02 1.29
N SER A 323 -13.88 -0.21 1.82
CA SER A 323 -12.75 -1.15 1.80
C SER A 323 -12.32 -1.50 0.37
N ARG A 324 -13.29 -1.72 -0.53
CA ARG A 324 -13.02 -1.99 -1.95
C ARG A 324 -12.30 -0.83 -2.65
N GLY A 325 -12.68 0.42 -2.34
CA GLY A 325 -12.01 1.60 -2.87
C GLY A 325 -10.54 1.72 -2.44
N HIS A 326 -10.23 1.33 -1.20
CA HIS A 326 -8.86 1.30 -0.69
C HIS A 326 -8.01 0.21 -1.36
N GLU A 327 -8.58 -0.99 -1.55
CA GLU A 327 -7.91 -2.08 -2.27
C GLU A 327 -7.63 -1.71 -3.73
N LEU A 328 -8.60 -1.13 -4.43
CA LEU A 328 -8.44 -0.66 -5.80
C LEU A 328 -7.38 0.45 -5.88
N LEU A 329 -7.41 1.43 -4.97
CA LEU A 329 -6.40 2.47 -4.92
C LEU A 329 -5.00 1.90 -4.66
N LEU A 330 -4.88 0.94 -3.74
CA LEU A 330 -3.62 0.25 -3.46
C LEU A 330 -3.10 -0.47 -4.71
N GLY A 331 -3.99 -1.16 -5.45
CA GLY A 331 -3.63 -1.80 -6.70
C GLY A 331 -3.20 -0.82 -7.78
N LEU A 332 -3.90 0.29 -7.96
CA LEU A 332 -3.52 1.33 -8.92
C LEU A 332 -2.17 1.97 -8.58
N VAL A 333 -1.93 2.29 -7.30
CA VAL A 333 -0.63 2.80 -6.83
C VAL A 333 0.46 1.76 -7.04
N GLY A 334 0.15 0.48 -6.75
CA GLY A 334 1.03 -0.66 -7.00
C GLY A 334 1.42 -0.82 -8.46
N GLY A 335 0.46 -0.66 -9.38
CA GLY A 335 0.73 -0.74 -10.81
C GLY A 335 1.65 0.38 -11.28
N CYS A 336 1.41 1.63 -10.85
CA CYS A 336 2.31 2.74 -11.12
C CYS A 336 3.71 2.51 -10.52
N ALA A 337 3.79 1.97 -9.30
CA ALA A 337 5.06 1.62 -8.65
C ALA A 337 5.86 0.59 -9.46
N VAL A 338 5.21 -0.47 -9.96
CA VAL A 338 5.85 -1.47 -10.84
C VAL A 338 6.35 -0.84 -12.14
N VAL A 339 5.56 0.06 -12.75
CA VAL A 339 5.96 0.78 -13.96
C VAL A 339 7.17 1.69 -13.70
N VAL A 340 7.21 2.38 -12.55
CA VAL A 340 8.37 3.21 -12.16
C VAL A 340 9.61 2.36 -11.99
N ILE A 341 9.51 1.19 -11.33
CA ILE A 341 10.64 0.26 -11.17
C ILE A 341 11.11 -0.26 -12.54
N GLY A 342 10.19 -0.69 -13.40
CA GLY A 342 10.52 -1.26 -14.71
C GLY A 342 11.09 -0.22 -15.67
N ALA A 343 10.36 0.86 -15.93
CA ALA A 343 10.78 1.90 -16.87
C ALA A 343 11.92 2.76 -16.31
N GLY A 344 11.78 3.25 -15.07
CA GLY A 344 12.77 4.10 -14.41
C GLY A 344 14.02 3.35 -13.96
N GLY A 345 13.83 2.24 -13.24
CA GLY A 345 14.95 1.48 -12.68
C GLY A 345 15.61 0.57 -13.71
N ALA A 346 14.85 -0.38 -14.25
CA ALA A 346 15.41 -1.47 -15.07
C ALA A 346 15.81 -1.02 -16.49
N VAL A 347 15.09 -0.07 -17.11
CA VAL A 347 15.43 0.41 -18.46
C VAL A 347 16.28 1.69 -18.42
N LEU A 348 15.80 2.76 -17.78
CA LEU A 348 16.52 4.04 -17.77
C LEU A 348 17.80 4.00 -16.91
N GLY A 349 17.80 3.26 -15.79
CA GLY A 349 18.97 3.11 -14.91
C GLY A 349 20.15 2.37 -15.55
N PHE A 350 19.87 1.45 -16.49
CA PHE A 350 20.88 0.68 -17.23
C PHE A 350 21.19 1.26 -18.62
N SER A 351 20.63 2.42 -18.96
CA SER A 351 20.91 3.10 -20.22
C SER A 351 22.27 3.80 -20.19
N ASP A 352 22.97 3.83 -21.33
CA ASP A 352 24.25 4.53 -21.48
C ASP A 352 24.10 6.06 -21.57
N SER A 353 22.87 6.56 -21.67
CA SER A 353 22.60 8.00 -21.75
C SER A 353 22.53 8.63 -20.35
N GLY A 354 23.38 9.63 -20.11
CA GLY A 354 23.33 10.43 -18.88
C GLY A 354 21.97 11.11 -18.65
N TRP A 355 21.23 11.48 -19.70
CA TRP A 355 19.88 12.02 -19.58
C TRP A 355 18.87 10.96 -19.11
N ALA A 356 19.02 9.71 -19.56
CA ALA A 356 18.17 8.61 -19.12
C ALA A 356 18.43 8.28 -17.64
N GLN A 357 19.71 8.23 -17.24
CA GLN A 357 20.11 8.05 -15.85
C GLN A 357 19.63 9.20 -14.94
N LEU A 358 19.67 10.45 -15.43
CA LEU A 358 19.09 11.59 -14.73
C LEU A 358 17.57 11.48 -14.58
N LEU A 359 16.87 11.00 -15.61
CA LEU A 359 15.43 10.75 -15.53
C LEU A 359 15.11 9.61 -14.55
N ALA A 360 15.91 8.55 -14.50
CA ALA A 360 15.80 7.48 -13.50
C ALA A 360 15.95 8.04 -12.06
N LEU A 361 16.90 8.96 -11.85
CA LEU A 361 17.06 9.65 -10.57
C LEU A 361 15.81 10.47 -10.22
N CYS A 362 15.34 11.32 -11.15
CA CYS A 362 14.15 12.14 -10.94
C CYS A 362 12.90 11.31 -10.69
N THR A 363 12.72 10.19 -11.40
CA THR A 363 11.55 9.31 -11.24
C THR A 363 11.57 8.57 -9.91
N GLY A 364 12.73 8.07 -9.46
CA GLY A 364 12.90 7.48 -8.14
C GLY A 364 12.61 8.46 -7.00
N LEU A 365 13.15 9.68 -7.08
CA LEU A 365 12.89 10.75 -6.11
C LEU A 365 11.42 11.19 -6.12
N ALA A 366 10.83 11.38 -7.31
CA ALA A 366 9.43 11.76 -7.46
C ALA A 366 8.50 10.71 -6.83
N ALA A 367 8.78 9.40 -7.01
CA ALA A 367 8.00 8.35 -6.38
C ALA A 367 8.04 8.46 -4.84
N MET A 368 9.23 8.65 -4.25
CA MET A 368 9.34 8.81 -2.80
C MET A 368 8.61 10.06 -2.29
N LEU A 369 8.69 11.18 -3.00
CA LEU A 369 8.02 12.44 -2.60
C LEU A 369 6.50 12.34 -2.75
N ARG A 370 6.02 11.72 -3.83
CA ARG A 370 4.61 11.46 -4.08
C ARG A 370 3.96 10.51 -3.07
N ALA A 371 4.74 9.73 -2.32
CA ALA A 371 4.21 8.88 -1.26
C ALA A 371 3.41 9.70 -0.22
N ARG A 372 3.72 10.99 -0.06
CA ARG A 372 3.03 11.93 0.84
C ARG A 372 1.59 12.27 0.43
N LEU A 373 1.21 12.01 -0.81
CA LEU A 373 -0.18 12.20 -1.25
C LEU A 373 -1.13 11.22 -0.57
N PHE A 374 -0.61 10.10 -0.05
CA PHE A 374 -1.39 9.02 0.52
C PHE A 374 -1.29 9.03 2.04
N ARG A 375 -2.41 8.71 2.71
CA ARG A 375 -2.47 8.58 4.17
C ARG A 375 -2.28 7.14 4.64
N TYR A 376 -2.57 6.16 3.80
CA TYR A 376 -2.53 4.74 4.16
C TYR A 376 -1.12 4.17 4.03
N THR A 377 -0.64 3.51 5.09
CA THR A 377 0.70 2.92 5.16
C THR A 377 1.03 2.04 3.95
N ALA A 378 0.10 1.18 3.50
CA ALA A 378 0.34 0.31 2.36
C ALA A 378 0.64 1.07 1.06
N GLN A 379 -0.08 2.18 0.80
CA GLN A 379 0.12 3.02 -0.39
C GLN A 379 1.44 3.80 -0.30
N VAL A 380 1.72 4.35 0.88
CA VAL A 380 2.98 5.06 1.17
C VAL A 380 4.18 4.12 0.99
N THR A 381 4.13 2.94 1.62
CA THR A 381 5.20 1.93 1.53
C THR A 381 5.41 1.48 0.09
N CYS A 382 4.34 1.26 -0.67
CA CYS A 382 4.45 0.83 -2.07
C CYS A 382 5.27 1.83 -2.92
N LEU A 383 4.93 3.12 -2.85
CA LEU A 383 5.61 4.12 -3.67
C LEU A 383 7.00 4.50 -3.12
N PHE A 384 7.17 4.48 -1.80
CA PHE A 384 8.46 4.66 -1.16
C PHE A 384 9.45 3.55 -1.55
N VAL A 385 9.02 2.28 -1.45
CA VAL A 385 9.84 1.12 -1.85
C VAL A 385 10.14 1.18 -3.34
N ALA A 386 9.17 1.54 -4.18
CA ALA A 386 9.40 1.71 -5.62
C ALA A 386 10.48 2.75 -5.92
N GLY A 387 10.45 3.90 -5.23
CA GLY A 387 11.48 4.91 -5.35
C GLY A 387 12.86 4.41 -4.92
N VAL A 388 12.95 3.74 -3.76
CA VAL A 388 14.21 3.16 -3.27
C VAL A 388 14.77 2.10 -4.23
N VAL A 389 13.93 1.19 -4.72
CA VAL A 389 14.33 0.14 -5.67
C VAL A 389 14.80 0.77 -6.99
N THR A 390 14.10 1.80 -7.48
CA THR A 390 14.47 2.53 -8.71
C THR A 390 15.84 3.19 -8.56
N LEU A 391 16.10 3.86 -7.43
CA LEU A 391 17.41 4.45 -7.14
C LEU A 391 18.49 3.37 -6.97
N GLY A 392 18.17 2.23 -6.34
CA GLY A 392 19.09 1.10 -6.23
C GLY A 392 19.48 0.52 -7.59
N LEU A 393 18.51 0.34 -8.49
CA LEU A 393 18.75 -0.11 -9.86
C LEU A 393 19.56 0.91 -10.67
N LEU A 394 19.33 2.21 -10.47
CA LEU A 394 20.17 3.26 -11.06
C LEU A 394 21.63 3.17 -10.58
N VAL A 395 21.86 3.03 -9.27
CA VAL A 395 23.22 2.86 -8.72
C VAL A 395 23.89 1.60 -9.28
N LEU A 396 23.12 0.51 -9.39
CA LEU A 396 23.60 -0.74 -9.97
C LEU A 396 23.96 -0.59 -11.45
N GLY A 397 23.10 0.06 -12.25
CA GLY A 397 23.36 0.34 -13.66
C GLY A 397 24.58 1.23 -13.86
N LEU A 398 24.73 2.29 -13.05
CA LEU A 398 25.94 3.12 -13.04
C LEU A 398 27.20 2.33 -12.68
N ALA A 399 27.10 1.36 -11.75
CA ALA A 399 28.24 0.56 -11.32
C ALA A 399 28.69 -0.45 -12.40
N ILE A 400 27.74 -1.11 -13.07
CA ILE A 400 28.02 -2.20 -14.02
C ILE A 400 28.30 -1.69 -15.44
N SER A 401 27.73 -0.55 -15.84
CA SER A 401 27.89 0.03 -17.18
C SER A 401 28.75 1.32 -17.12
N PRO A 402 30.09 1.23 -17.00
CA PRO A 402 30.97 2.37 -17.15
C PRO A 402 30.95 2.91 -18.58
N PRO A 403 31.02 4.25 -18.78
CA PRO A 403 31.18 4.84 -20.10
C PRO A 403 32.39 4.27 -20.85
N ASP A 404 32.25 4.03 -22.16
CA ASP A 404 33.28 3.42 -23.02
C ASP A 404 34.63 4.13 -22.96
N GLN A 405 34.62 5.46 -22.81
CA GLN A 405 35.83 6.29 -22.68
C GLN A 405 36.69 5.87 -21.47
N ILE A 406 36.04 5.52 -20.37
CA ILE A 406 36.72 5.12 -19.13
C ILE A 406 37.29 3.69 -19.27
N LEU A 407 36.58 2.82 -20.00
CA LEU A 407 37.08 1.49 -20.32
C LEU A 407 38.30 1.56 -21.26
N MET A 408 38.28 2.47 -22.24
CA MET A 408 39.41 2.72 -23.13
C MET A 408 40.64 3.24 -22.37
N ASP A 409 40.46 4.20 -21.45
CA ASP A 409 41.54 4.73 -20.62
C ASP A 409 42.13 3.67 -19.68
N LEU A 410 41.27 2.82 -19.09
CA LEU A 410 41.71 1.69 -18.27
C LEU A 410 42.49 0.66 -19.11
N ALA A 411 42.03 0.36 -20.34
CA ALA A 411 42.75 -0.53 -21.26
C ALA A 411 44.12 0.02 -21.66
N GLN A 412 44.30 1.35 -21.64
CA GLN A 412 45.58 2.03 -21.85
C GLN A 412 46.45 2.10 -20.57
N GLY A 413 46.00 1.51 -19.46
CA GLY A 413 46.74 1.46 -18.19
C GLY A 413 46.56 2.70 -17.30
N ASN A 414 45.65 3.62 -17.64
CA ASN A 414 45.36 4.80 -16.84
C ASN A 414 44.15 4.56 -15.92
N SER A 415 44.39 4.24 -14.65
CA SER A 415 43.31 4.02 -13.67
C SER A 415 42.70 5.31 -13.11
N GLY A 416 43.32 6.47 -13.33
CA GLY A 416 42.90 7.75 -12.75
C GLY A 416 41.42 8.10 -12.96
N PRO A 417 40.87 8.02 -14.20
CA PRO A 417 39.45 8.29 -14.45
C PRO A 417 38.49 7.35 -13.72
N VAL A 418 38.87 6.09 -13.52
CA VAL A 418 38.08 5.08 -12.79
C VAL A 418 38.09 5.38 -11.30
N ASP A 419 39.26 5.73 -10.75
CA ASP A 419 39.42 6.08 -9.34
C ASP A 419 38.61 7.34 -8.98
N VAL A 420 38.64 8.36 -9.86
CA VAL A 420 37.82 9.58 -9.67
C VAL A 420 36.33 9.25 -9.74
N ARG A 421 35.89 8.44 -10.71
CA ARG A 421 34.47 8.06 -10.84
C ARG A 421 33.99 7.26 -9.63
N THR A 422 34.75 6.29 -9.18
CA THR A 422 34.41 5.46 -8.01
C THR A 422 34.36 6.31 -6.74
N LEU A 423 35.28 7.26 -6.56
CA LEU A 423 35.25 8.20 -5.45
C LEU A 423 33.99 9.08 -5.49
N TRP A 424 33.66 9.67 -6.64
CA TRP A 424 32.48 10.54 -6.78
C TRP A 424 31.17 9.79 -6.62
N LEU A 425 31.03 8.62 -7.26
CA LEU A 425 29.85 7.77 -7.15
C LEU A 425 29.69 7.25 -5.73
N GLY A 426 30.77 6.75 -5.12
CA GLY A 426 30.78 6.30 -3.73
C GLY A 426 30.41 7.40 -2.74
N ALA A 427 30.97 8.61 -2.92
CA ALA A 427 30.63 9.76 -2.09
C ALA A 427 29.17 10.19 -2.27
N SER A 428 28.66 10.20 -3.50
CA SER A 428 27.27 10.59 -3.80
C SER A 428 26.27 9.59 -3.23
N VAL A 429 26.51 8.29 -3.42
CA VAL A 429 25.68 7.21 -2.84
C VAL A 429 25.76 7.24 -1.31
N GLY A 430 26.97 7.38 -0.75
CA GLY A 430 27.17 7.49 0.69
C GLY A 430 26.44 8.67 1.31
N ALA A 431 26.49 9.84 0.67
CA ALA A 431 25.74 11.02 1.10
C ALA A 431 24.22 10.80 1.04
N GLY A 432 23.72 10.15 -0.03
CA GLY A 432 22.31 9.79 -0.16
C GLY A 432 21.83 8.82 0.93
N VAL A 433 22.60 7.77 1.21
CA VAL A 433 22.31 6.81 2.27
C VAL A 433 22.33 7.48 3.64
N LEU A 434 23.34 8.31 3.93
CA LEU A 434 23.43 9.06 5.18
C LEU A 434 22.24 9.99 5.37
N LEU A 435 21.79 10.66 4.29
CA LEU A 435 20.61 11.52 4.32
C LEU A 435 19.34 10.72 4.63
N LEU A 436 19.13 9.57 3.99
CA LEU A 436 17.98 8.71 4.26
C LEU A 436 17.96 8.21 5.72
N ILE A 437 19.12 7.77 6.23
CA ILE A 437 19.28 7.33 7.63
C ILE A 437 19.01 8.51 8.59
N ALA A 438 19.56 9.69 8.31
CA ALA A 438 19.36 10.88 9.13
C ALA A 438 17.86 11.26 9.17
N ILE A 439 17.17 11.24 8.04
CA ILE A 439 15.72 11.48 7.98
C ILE A 439 14.97 10.45 8.83
N ALA A 440 15.27 9.15 8.65
CA ALA A 440 14.60 8.07 9.36
C ALA A 440 14.79 8.13 10.89
N LEU A 441 15.95 8.59 11.36
CA LEU A 441 16.26 8.66 12.80
C LEU A 441 15.80 9.98 13.45
N ILE A 442 15.84 11.09 12.72
CA ILE A 442 15.60 12.43 13.28
C ILE A 442 14.12 12.83 13.18
N VAL A 443 13.49 12.63 12.01
CA VAL A 443 12.15 13.15 11.73
C VAL A 443 11.08 12.58 12.67
N PRO A 444 11.02 11.27 12.96
CA PRO A 444 10.01 10.72 13.87
C PRO A 444 10.12 11.25 15.31
N ARG A 445 11.34 11.61 15.75
CA ARG A 445 11.60 12.06 17.13
C ARG A 445 11.38 13.56 17.32
N LYS A 446 11.84 14.37 16.36
CA LYS A 446 11.83 15.84 16.47
C LYS A 446 10.68 16.49 15.71
N GLY A 447 10.00 15.74 14.85
CA GLY A 447 9.08 16.29 13.86
C GLY A 447 9.80 17.04 12.74
N LEU A 448 9.05 17.43 11.71
CA LEU A 448 9.53 18.35 10.66
C LEU A 448 9.16 19.77 11.04
N SER A 449 10.13 20.69 11.04
CA SER A 449 9.83 22.11 11.18
C SER A 449 9.08 22.62 9.94
N PRO A 450 8.27 23.69 10.05
CA PRO A 450 7.55 24.26 8.90
C PRO A 450 8.47 24.64 7.73
N PHE A 451 9.70 25.06 8.02
CA PHE A 451 10.72 25.36 7.02
C PHE A 451 11.08 24.12 6.19
N TRP A 452 11.38 22.99 6.85
CA TRP A 452 11.73 21.74 6.16
C TRP A 452 10.54 21.13 5.43
N GLY A 453 9.32 21.28 5.97
CA GLY A 453 8.09 20.93 5.25
C GLY A 453 8.01 21.67 3.91
N ARG A 454 8.12 23.00 3.94
CA ARG A 454 8.07 23.84 2.73
C ARG A 454 9.23 23.58 1.77
N MET A 455 10.43 23.32 2.27
CA MET A 455 11.58 22.98 1.42
C MET A 455 11.33 21.67 0.66
N LEU A 456 10.72 20.68 1.31
CA LEU A 456 10.36 19.43 0.66
C LEU A 456 9.22 19.61 -0.37
N ASP A 457 8.27 20.50 -0.12
CA ASP A 457 7.21 20.83 -1.10
C ASP A 457 7.79 21.51 -2.35
N LEU A 458 8.78 22.39 -2.17
CA LEU A 458 9.53 23.01 -3.26
C LEU A 458 10.36 21.97 -4.02
N ALA A 459 11.02 21.06 -3.32
CA ALA A 459 11.78 19.97 -3.93
C ALA A 459 10.88 19.04 -4.74
N ASP A 460 9.70 18.68 -4.22
CA ASP A 460 8.70 17.89 -4.94
C ASP A 460 8.27 18.60 -6.23
N SER A 461 7.89 19.88 -6.12
CA SER A 461 7.49 20.68 -7.28
C SER A 461 8.60 20.78 -8.32
N LEU A 462 9.85 20.98 -7.89
CA LEU A 462 11.02 21.07 -8.78
C LEU A 462 11.29 19.74 -9.50
N VAL A 463 11.28 18.63 -8.77
CA VAL A 463 11.52 17.29 -9.34
C VAL A 463 10.40 16.94 -10.32
N LEU A 464 9.14 17.23 -10.00
CA LEU A 464 8.02 16.96 -10.90
C LEU A 464 8.08 17.84 -12.17
N LEU A 465 8.46 19.11 -12.03
CA LEU A 465 8.60 20.02 -13.16
C LEU A 465 9.78 19.62 -14.06
N SER A 466 10.86 19.06 -13.50
CA SER A 466 12.04 18.64 -14.27
C SER A 466 11.82 17.36 -15.08
N LEU A 467 10.85 16.52 -14.73
CA LEU A 467 10.54 15.28 -15.46
C LEU A 467 10.29 15.52 -16.95
N VAL A 468 9.53 16.56 -17.31
CA VAL A 468 9.16 16.84 -18.71
C VAL A 468 10.37 17.31 -19.54
N PRO A 469 11.14 18.34 -19.13
CA PRO A 469 12.36 18.73 -19.85
C PRO A 469 13.38 17.59 -19.97
N VAL A 470 13.61 16.83 -18.91
CA VAL A 470 14.58 15.73 -18.95
C VAL A 470 14.08 14.61 -19.87
N CYS A 471 12.78 14.31 -19.88
CA CYS A 471 12.19 13.38 -20.85
C CYS A 471 12.40 13.84 -22.29
N LEU A 472 12.20 15.14 -22.59
CA LEU A 472 12.46 15.69 -23.93
C LEU A 472 13.95 15.59 -24.32
N ALA A 473 14.86 15.67 -23.35
CA ALA A 473 16.28 15.42 -23.59
C ALA A 473 16.56 13.94 -23.93
N VAL A 474 15.91 13.00 -23.25
CA VAL A 474 16.03 11.56 -23.56
C VAL A 474 15.48 11.22 -24.95
N LEU A 475 14.43 11.94 -25.38
CA LEU A 475 13.82 11.81 -26.71
C LEU A 475 14.61 12.51 -27.84
N ASP A 476 15.80 13.05 -27.53
CA ASP A 476 16.65 13.77 -28.48
C ASP A 476 15.92 14.96 -29.16
N VAL A 477 14.95 15.57 -28.49
CA VAL A 477 14.16 16.69 -29.06
C VAL A 477 15.02 17.95 -29.18
N TYR A 478 15.86 18.23 -28.18
CA TYR A 478 16.72 19.41 -28.18
C TYR A 478 17.79 19.37 -29.28
N SER A 479 18.34 18.20 -29.60
CA SER A 479 19.30 18.05 -30.70
C SER A 479 18.61 18.22 -32.05
N LYS A 480 17.44 17.60 -32.25
CA LYS A 480 16.62 17.77 -33.45
C LYS A 480 16.26 19.24 -33.72
N VAL A 481 15.81 19.97 -32.69
CA VAL A 481 15.44 21.40 -32.81
C VAL A 481 16.65 22.30 -33.10
N ARG A 482 17.84 21.93 -32.60
CA ARG A 482 19.09 22.68 -32.86
C ARG A 482 19.71 22.38 -34.24
N GLY A 483 19.07 21.55 -35.07
CA GLY A 483 19.55 21.19 -36.41
C GLY A 483 20.57 20.05 -36.44
N GLY A 484 20.65 19.23 -35.39
CA GLY A 484 21.48 18.02 -35.38
C GLY A 484 20.82 16.90 -36.17
N VAL A 485 21.51 16.43 -37.21
CA VAL A 485 21.25 15.17 -37.93
C VAL A 485 21.46 13.99 -36.99
#